data_AF-I4GB44-F1
#
_entry.id   AF-I4GB44-F1
#
_cell.length_a   1.000
_cell.length_b   1.000
_cell.length_c   1.000
_cell.angle_alpha   90.00
_cell.angle_beta   90.00
_cell.angle_gamma   90.00
#
_symmetry.space_group_name_H-M   'P 1'
#
loop_
_entity.id
_entity.type
_entity.pdbx_description
1 polymer ?
#
loop_
_entity_poly.entity_id
_entity_poly.type
_entity_poly.pdbx_seq_one_letter_code
_entity_poly.pdbx_strand_id
1 'polypeptide(L)'
;MSNDKPQITKIEAIGIIISSIAALLAAFIAWNQNQIADQQNQKQNQIQIELQQIQESQFSRELEQKYVEIFYQEIVSGNSIRQNNALTLLLMIQPATGEKLNQWAKQSGLLTVKAKEESKKIETQLNSRIINSRFRLFIHLGQVNSRPVLERNLLIQKLESQGFQVVGFDNKSDKYGPGVDFFDEKDRKGAEKVVEIINTLLPPEATKLIVRRQNVMQREGVLGIWF
;
A
#
# COMPACT_ATOMS: atom_id res chain seq x y z
N MET A 1 64.45 11.69 44.54
CA MET A 1 63.77 11.02 43.42
C MET A 1 63.93 11.92 42.21
N SER A 2 64.87 11.59 41.31
CA SER A 2 65.12 12.36 40.09
C SER A 2 63.99 12.12 39.09
N ASN A 3 63.44 13.19 38.53
CA ASN A 3 62.31 13.16 37.61
C ASN A 3 62.86 13.38 36.19
N ASP A 4 63.48 12.35 35.62
CA ASP A 4 64.02 12.40 34.25
C ASP A 4 62.87 12.27 33.24
N LYS A 5 62.45 13.42 32.69
CA LYS A 5 61.53 13.44 31.55
C LYS A 5 62.30 13.10 30.27
N PRO A 6 61.86 12.13 29.46
CA PRO A 6 62.53 11.79 28.21
C PRO A 6 62.49 12.97 27.23
N GLN A 7 63.66 13.39 26.74
CA GLN A 7 63.77 14.36 25.66
C GLN A 7 63.67 13.65 24.32
N ILE A 8 62.55 13.84 23.62
CA ILE A 8 62.35 13.36 22.24
C ILE A 8 63.33 14.11 21.33
N THR A 9 64.14 13.38 20.58
CA THR A 9 65.10 13.98 19.64
C THR A 9 64.35 14.58 18.44
N LYS A 10 64.89 15.64 17.81
CA LYS A 10 64.25 16.30 16.65
C LYS A 10 63.93 15.32 15.50
N ILE A 11 64.68 14.23 15.37
CA ILE A 11 64.50 13.18 14.35
C ILE A 11 63.26 12.32 14.66
N GLU A 12 63.06 11.94 15.94
CA GLU A 12 61.87 11.21 16.38
C GLU A 12 60.60 12.06 16.26
N ALA A 13 60.70 13.36 16.57
CA ALA A 13 59.58 14.30 16.38
C ALA A 13 59.13 14.39 14.91
N ILE A 14 60.09 14.42 13.95
CA ILE A 14 59.78 14.42 12.51
C ILE A 14 59.16 13.09 12.07
N GLY A 15 59.65 11.96 12.58
CA GLY A 15 59.07 10.64 12.30
C GLY A 15 57.63 10.50 12.79
N ILE A 16 57.33 11.03 13.98
CA ILE A 16 55.96 11.07 14.55
C ILE A 16 55.05 11.96 13.69
N ILE A 17 55.53 13.14 13.24
CA ILE A 17 54.73 14.03 12.39
C ILE A 17 54.40 13.37 11.04
N ILE A 18 55.38 12.74 10.39
CA ILE A 18 55.18 12.09 9.07
C ILE A 18 54.22 10.90 9.18
N SER A 19 54.37 10.06 10.21
CA SER A 19 53.46 8.93 10.45
C SER A 19 52.03 9.36 10.79
N SER A 20 51.89 10.47 11.53
CA SER A 20 50.58 11.08 11.82
C SER A 20 49.88 11.56 10.55
N ILE A 21 50.60 12.23 9.65
CA ILE A 21 50.07 12.71 8.37
C ILE A 21 49.68 11.52 7.47
N ALA A 22 50.51 10.48 7.40
CA ALA A 22 50.20 9.28 6.64
C ALA A 22 48.94 8.56 7.15
N ALA A 23 48.77 8.46 8.48
CA ALA A 23 47.58 7.88 9.09
C ALA A 23 46.30 8.69 8.78
N LEU A 24 46.38 10.02 8.81
CA LEU A 24 45.26 10.90 8.45
C LEU A 24 44.87 10.78 6.97
N LEU A 25 45.85 10.70 6.07
CA LEU A 25 45.59 10.48 4.64
C LEU A 25 44.96 9.11 4.38
N ALA A 26 45.44 8.06 5.04
CA ALA A 26 44.85 6.73 4.93
C ALA A 26 43.40 6.71 5.46
N ALA A 27 43.13 7.36 6.59
CA ALA A 27 41.78 7.50 7.14
C ALA A 27 40.84 8.29 6.20
N PHE A 28 41.33 9.36 5.57
CA PHE A 28 40.57 10.14 4.60
C PHE A 28 40.25 9.33 3.33
N ILE A 29 41.22 8.56 2.82
CA ILE A 29 41.00 7.66 1.67
C ILE A 29 39.99 6.56 2.01
N ALA A 30 40.13 5.92 3.18
CA ALA A 30 39.19 4.90 3.64
C ALA A 30 37.77 5.46 3.82
N TRP A 31 37.62 6.67 4.37
CA TRP A 31 36.33 7.34 4.51
C TRP A 31 35.68 7.62 3.14
N ASN A 32 36.44 8.15 2.18
CA ASN A 32 35.93 8.38 0.82
C ASN A 32 35.57 7.07 0.10
N GLN A 33 36.36 6.01 0.25
CA GLN A 33 36.05 4.70 -0.31
C GLN A 33 34.78 4.11 0.30
N ASN A 34 34.56 4.28 1.61
CA ASN A 34 33.32 3.85 2.27
C ASN A 34 32.10 4.61 1.75
N GLN A 35 32.21 5.93 1.57
CA GLN A 35 31.13 6.74 0.98
C GLN A 35 30.79 6.29 -0.45
N ILE A 36 31.80 5.98 -1.27
CA ILE A 36 31.59 5.47 -2.63
C ILE A 36 30.93 4.09 -2.60
N ALA A 37 31.37 3.20 -1.71
CA ALA A 37 30.77 1.88 -1.53
C ALA A 37 29.30 1.97 -1.08
N ASP A 38 29.00 2.86 -0.13
CA ASP A 38 27.64 3.12 0.34
C ASP A 38 26.74 3.62 -0.81
N GLN A 39 27.24 4.56 -1.62
CA GLN A 39 26.51 5.04 -2.81
C GLN A 39 26.29 3.94 -3.86
N GLN A 40 27.28 3.06 -4.08
CA GLN A 40 27.14 1.94 -5.01
C GLN A 40 26.12 0.91 -4.50
N ASN A 41 26.15 0.57 -3.22
CA ASN A 41 25.17 -0.32 -2.60
C ASN A 41 23.75 0.25 -2.68
N GLN A 42 23.58 1.55 -2.45
CA GLN A 42 22.29 2.22 -2.61
C GLN A 42 21.77 2.14 -4.06
N LYS A 43 22.64 2.38 -5.04
CA LYS A 43 22.28 2.26 -6.47
C LYS A 43 21.90 0.83 -6.84
N GLN A 44 22.64 -0.17 -6.37
CA GLN A 44 22.33 -1.58 -6.62
C GLN A 44 20.98 -1.97 -6.02
N ASN A 45 20.68 -1.54 -4.79
CA ASN A 45 19.38 -1.76 -4.16
C ASN A 45 18.25 -1.09 -4.94
N GLN A 46 18.44 0.14 -5.43
CA GLN A 46 17.46 0.82 -6.27
C GLN A 46 17.18 0.07 -7.58
N ILE A 47 18.23 -0.38 -8.27
CA ILE A 47 18.10 -1.17 -9.50
C ILE A 47 17.34 -2.48 -9.23
N GLN A 48 17.61 -3.15 -8.12
CA GLN A 48 16.87 -4.36 -7.74
C GLN A 48 15.38 -4.08 -7.51
N ILE A 49 15.05 -2.99 -6.81
CA ILE A 49 13.67 -2.56 -6.59
C ILE A 49 12.98 -2.25 -7.93
N GLU A 50 13.64 -1.51 -8.83
CA GLU A 50 13.09 -1.19 -10.15
C GLU A 50 12.87 -2.46 -11.01
N LEU A 51 13.83 -3.39 -11.01
CA LEU A 51 13.69 -4.66 -11.74
C LEU A 51 12.52 -5.50 -11.19
N GLN A 52 12.38 -5.55 -9.86
CA GLN A 52 11.25 -6.23 -9.24
C GLN A 52 9.92 -5.58 -9.64
N GLN A 53 9.83 -4.26 -9.61
CA GLN A 53 8.64 -3.52 -10.05
C GLN A 53 8.32 -3.76 -11.52
N ILE A 54 9.34 -3.80 -12.39
CA ILE A 54 9.16 -4.10 -13.82
C ILE A 54 8.61 -5.52 -14.00
N GLN A 55 9.21 -6.52 -13.33
CA GLN A 55 8.75 -7.91 -13.39
C GLN A 55 7.31 -8.05 -12.88
N GLU A 56 6.99 -7.45 -11.74
CA GLU A 56 5.63 -7.43 -11.19
C GLU A 56 4.64 -6.78 -12.16
N SER A 57 5.03 -5.67 -12.81
CA SER A 57 4.20 -4.99 -13.80
C SER A 57 3.96 -5.84 -15.07
N GLN A 58 4.98 -6.58 -15.53
CA GLN A 58 4.87 -7.48 -16.67
C GLN A 58 3.96 -8.67 -16.35
N PHE A 59 4.18 -9.30 -15.19
CA PHE A 59 3.35 -10.40 -14.71
C PHE A 59 1.89 -9.97 -14.54
N SER A 60 1.65 -8.79 -13.99
CA SER A 60 0.30 -8.23 -13.85
C SER A 60 -0.38 -8.05 -15.22
N ARG A 61 0.33 -7.53 -16.23
CA ARG A 61 -0.21 -7.38 -17.60
C ARG A 61 -0.51 -8.72 -18.27
N GLU A 62 0.37 -9.70 -18.13
CA GLU A 62 0.14 -11.04 -18.70
C GLU A 62 -1.06 -11.73 -18.06
N LEU A 63 -1.22 -11.61 -16.75
CA LEU A 63 -2.39 -12.10 -16.04
C LEU A 63 -3.66 -11.41 -16.53
N GLU A 64 -3.66 -10.07 -16.62
CA GLU A 64 -4.80 -9.32 -17.14
C GLU A 64 -5.19 -9.78 -18.56
N GLN A 65 -4.21 -10.00 -19.44
CA GLN A 65 -4.47 -10.51 -20.79
C GLN A 65 -5.11 -11.89 -20.77
N LYS A 66 -4.62 -12.82 -19.93
CA LYS A 66 -5.22 -14.15 -19.77
C LYS A 66 -6.65 -14.07 -19.23
N TYR A 67 -6.91 -13.20 -18.25
CA TYR A 67 -8.26 -12.99 -17.72
C TYR A 67 -9.22 -12.46 -18.79
N VAL A 68 -8.76 -11.53 -19.63
CA VAL A 68 -9.53 -11.00 -20.76
C VAL A 68 -9.85 -12.11 -21.76
N GLU A 69 -8.88 -12.96 -22.11
CA GLU A 69 -9.09 -14.08 -23.03
C GLU A 69 -10.12 -15.08 -22.49
N ILE A 70 -9.94 -15.52 -21.24
CA ILE A 70 -10.89 -16.42 -20.55
C ILE A 70 -12.27 -15.76 -20.54
N PHE A 71 -12.36 -14.49 -20.17
CA PHE A 71 -13.62 -13.76 -20.15
C PHE A 71 -14.34 -13.83 -21.50
N TYR A 72 -13.65 -13.53 -22.60
CA TYR A 72 -14.26 -13.60 -23.93
C TYR A 72 -14.76 -15.01 -24.28
N GLN A 73 -13.93 -16.03 -24.07
CA GLN A 73 -14.29 -17.43 -24.36
C GLN A 73 -15.53 -17.88 -23.57
N GLU A 74 -15.57 -17.55 -22.28
CA GLU A 74 -16.67 -17.92 -21.40
C GLU A 74 -17.96 -17.14 -21.71
N ILE A 75 -17.86 -15.85 -22.08
CA ILE A 75 -19.02 -15.03 -22.46
C ILE A 75 -19.69 -15.55 -23.75
N VAL A 76 -18.89 -15.90 -24.76
CA VAL A 76 -19.39 -16.40 -26.05
C VAL A 76 -19.98 -17.81 -25.93
N SER A 77 -19.66 -18.56 -24.88
CA SER A 77 -20.08 -19.97 -24.71
C SER A 77 -21.59 -20.23 -24.70
N GLY A 78 -22.42 -19.20 -24.44
CA GLY A 78 -23.87 -19.33 -24.26
C GLY A 78 -24.29 -20.11 -23.00
N ASN A 79 -23.33 -20.59 -22.20
CA ASN A 79 -23.60 -21.33 -20.97
C ASN A 79 -23.68 -20.35 -19.78
N SER A 80 -24.83 -20.30 -19.10
CA SER A 80 -25.07 -19.34 -18.02
C SER A 80 -24.10 -19.46 -16.83
N ILE A 81 -23.63 -20.66 -16.50
CA ILE A 81 -22.68 -20.86 -15.38
C ILE A 81 -21.32 -20.28 -15.76
N ARG A 82 -20.85 -20.61 -16.98
CA ARG A 82 -19.59 -20.10 -17.56
C ARG A 82 -19.59 -18.58 -17.65
N GLN A 83 -20.66 -18.00 -18.19
CA GLN A 83 -20.86 -16.56 -18.25
C GLN A 83 -20.83 -15.89 -16.87
N ASN A 84 -21.51 -16.47 -15.87
CA ASN A 84 -21.52 -15.93 -14.52
C ASN A 84 -20.13 -15.97 -13.86
N ASN A 85 -19.39 -17.08 -14.06
CA ASN A 85 -18.03 -17.20 -13.56
C ASN A 85 -17.13 -16.13 -14.18
N ALA A 86 -17.23 -15.93 -15.50
CA ALA A 86 -16.49 -14.89 -16.22
C ALA A 86 -16.80 -13.48 -15.71
N LEU A 87 -18.09 -13.16 -15.51
CA LEU A 87 -18.50 -11.88 -14.94
C LEU A 87 -17.93 -11.67 -13.53
N THR A 88 -17.82 -12.72 -12.73
CA THR A 88 -17.22 -12.66 -11.39
C THR A 88 -15.72 -12.39 -11.45
N LEU A 89 -15.02 -12.93 -12.46
CA LEU A 89 -13.58 -12.67 -12.66
C LEU A 89 -13.27 -11.18 -12.90
N LEU A 90 -14.24 -10.39 -13.37
CA LEU A 90 -14.06 -8.95 -13.55
C LEU A 90 -13.73 -8.22 -12.23
N LEU A 91 -14.08 -8.81 -11.08
CA LEU A 91 -13.72 -8.28 -9.77
C LEU A 91 -12.26 -8.56 -9.39
N MET A 92 -11.56 -9.44 -10.09
CA MET A 92 -10.16 -9.77 -9.80
C MET A 92 -9.17 -8.89 -10.58
N ILE A 93 -9.64 -8.20 -11.62
CA ILE A 93 -8.81 -7.28 -12.42
C ILE A 93 -9.03 -5.82 -11.98
N GLN A 94 -8.30 -4.89 -12.61
CA GLN A 94 -8.50 -3.46 -12.39
C GLN A 94 -9.97 -3.06 -12.62
N PRO A 95 -10.63 -2.36 -11.66
CA PRO A 95 -12.05 -2.06 -11.74
C PRO A 95 -12.49 -1.34 -13.03
N ALA A 96 -11.68 -0.42 -13.53
CA ALA A 96 -11.96 0.29 -14.78
C ALA A 96 -11.94 -0.63 -16.01
N THR A 97 -11.04 -1.62 -16.04
CA THR A 97 -10.99 -2.64 -17.09
C THR A 97 -12.20 -3.58 -16.98
N GLY A 98 -12.52 -4.03 -15.76
CA GLY A 98 -13.71 -4.82 -15.48
C GLY A 98 -14.99 -4.16 -15.96
N GLU A 99 -15.14 -2.86 -15.72
CA GLU A 99 -16.33 -2.11 -16.14
C GLU A 99 -16.46 -2.05 -17.67
N LYS A 100 -15.37 -1.79 -18.39
CA LYS A 100 -15.37 -1.81 -19.87
C LYS A 100 -15.76 -3.17 -20.43
N LEU A 101 -15.24 -4.25 -19.87
CA LEU A 101 -15.56 -5.62 -20.29
C LEU A 101 -17.02 -5.98 -19.99
N ASN A 102 -17.53 -5.57 -18.83
CA ASN A 102 -18.92 -5.77 -18.46
C ASN A 102 -19.87 -5.01 -19.40
N GLN A 103 -19.54 -3.75 -19.73
CA GLN A 103 -20.29 -2.95 -20.69
C GLN A 103 -20.30 -3.57 -22.09
N TRP A 104 -19.14 -4.04 -22.57
CA TRP A 104 -19.06 -4.78 -23.83
C TRP A 104 -19.95 -6.02 -23.80
N ALA A 105 -19.92 -6.82 -22.73
CA ALA A 105 -20.73 -8.02 -22.62
C ALA A 105 -22.23 -7.69 -22.67
N LYS A 106 -22.67 -6.62 -21.99
CA LYS A 106 -24.06 -6.12 -22.04
C LYS A 106 -24.47 -5.70 -23.45
N GLN A 107 -23.59 -5.04 -24.19
CA GLN A 107 -23.84 -4.53 -25.54
C GLN A 107 -23.79 -5.62 -26.62
N SER A 108 -23.02 -6.69 -26.39
CA SER A 108 -22.84 -7.78 -27.37
C SER A 108 -24.10 -8.60 -27.66
N GLY A 109 -25.08 -8.57 -26.75
CA GLY A 109 -26.28 -9.41 -26.85
C GLY A 109 -26.05 -10.90 -26.53
N LEU A 110 -24.83 -11.29 -26.15
CA LEU A 110 -24.45 -12.69 -25.90
C LEU A 110 -24.88 -13.23 -24.52
N LEU A 111 -25.20 -12.34 -23.58
CA LEU A 111 -25.55 -12.73 -22.22
C LEU A 111 -26.91 -13.45 -22.16
N THR A 112 -26.92 -14.59 -21.50
CA THR A 112 -28.15 -15.25 -21.05
C THR A 112 -28.92 -14.37 -20.06
N VAL A 113 -30.21 -14.63 -19.86
CA VAL A 113 -31.05 -13.84 -18.92
C VAL A 113 -30.44 -13.81 -17.52
N LYS A 114 -30.00 -14.97 -17.02
CA LYS A 114 -29.32 -15.09 -15.72
C LYS A 114 -28.01 -14.29 -15.67
N ALA A 115 -27.21 -14.34 -16.73
CA ALA A 115 -25.96 -13.58 -16.79
C ALA A 115 -26.18 -12.06 -16.90
N LYS A 116 -27.30 -11.61 -17.48
CA LYS A 116 -27.67 -10.17 -17.48
C LYS A 116 -27.94 -9.65 -16.06
N GLU A 117 -28.58 -10.45 -15.20
CA GLU A 117 -28.79 -10.08 -13.80
C GLU A 117 -27.47 -10.01 -13.04
N GLU A 118 -26.60 -11.00 -13.24
CA GLU A 118 -25.29 -11.01 -12.60
C GLU A 118 -24.41 -9.85 -13.05
N SER A 119 -24.41 -9.54 -14.34
CA SER A 119 -23.71 -8.39 -14.92
C SER A 119 -24.11 -7.06 -14.26
N LYS A 120 -25.39 -6.87 -13.90
CA LYS A 120 -25.85 -5.66 -13.17
C LYS A 120 -25.31 -5.60 -11.74
N LYS A 121 -25.21 -6.75 -11.05
CA LYS A 121 -24.61 -6.80 -9.70
C LYS A 121 -23.12 -6.48 -9.77
N ILE A 122 -22.42 -7.07 -10.73
CA ILE A 122 -21.00 -6.84 -10.97
C ILE A 122 -20.73 -5.38 -11.34
N GLU A 123 -21.55 -4.76 -12.19
CA GLU A 123 -21.50 -3.33 -12.51
C GLU A 123 -21.57 -2.47 -11.24
N THR A 124 -22.52 -2.76 -10.35
CA THR A 124 -22.68 -2.03 -9.09
C THR A 124 -21.44 -2.16 -8.20
N GLN A 125 -20.87 -3.36 -8.12
CA GLN A 125 -19.65 -3.63 -7.35
C GLN A 125 -18.42 -2.95 -7.94
N LEU A 126 -18.24 -3.01 -9.26
CA LEU A 126 -17.13 -2.35 -9.97
C LEU A 126 -17.21 -0.83 -9.80
N ASN A 127 -18.39 -0.24 -10.01
CA ASN A 127 -18.59 1.19 -9.80
C ASN A 127 -18.29 1.62 -8.36
N SER A 128 -18.70 0.82 -7.37
CA SER A 128 -18.36 1.07 -5.97
C SER A 128 -16.85 1.04 -5.75
N ARG A 129 -16.13 0.07 -6.33
CA ARG A 129 -14.66 0.00 -6.24
C ARG A 129 -13.97 1.16 -6.95
N ILE A 130 -14.47 1.60 -8.10
CA ILE A 130 -13.95 2.78 -8.81
C ILE A 130 -14.12 4.03 -7.94
N ILE A 131 -15.31 4.25 -7.37
CA ILE A 131 -15.55 5.38 -6.47
C ILE A 131 -14.62 5.31 -5.27
N ASN A 132 -14.42 4.12 -4.70
CA ASN A 132 -13.58 3.95 -3.52
C ASN A 132 -12.08 4.11 -3.78
N SER A 133 -11.63 3.89 -5.02
CA SER A 133 -10.20 3.99 -5.42
C SER A 133 -9.58 5.37 -5.23
N ARG A 134 -10.40 6.41 -5.09
CA ARG A 134 -9.92 7.76 -4.76
C ARG A 134 -9.54 7.92 -3.28
N PHE A 135 -9.95 7.00 -2.42
CA PHE A 135 -9.73 7.10 -0.97
C PHE A 135 -8.41 6.48 -0.54
N ARG A 136 -7.65 7.28 0.19
CA ARG A 136 -6.36 6.94 0.81
C ARG A 136 -6.54 6.84 2.31
N LEU A 137 -6.35 5.64 2.84
CA LEU A 137 -6.59 5.29 4.24
C LEU A 137 -5.27 5.31 5.02
N PHE A 138 -5.24 6.10 6.08
CA PHE A 138 -4.17 6.10 7.08
C PHE A 138 -4.69 5.45 8.35
N ILE A 139 -4.01 4.42 8.84
CA ILE A 139 -4.53 3.57 9.91
C ILE A 139 -3.69 3.74 11.18
N HIS A 140 -4.33 4.23 12.22
CA HIS A 140 -3.77 4.48 13.55
C HIS A 140 -4.25 3.39 14.49
N LEU A 141 -3.35 2.46 14.83
CA LEU A 141 -3.69 1.26 15.62
C LEU A 141 -3.73 1.53 17.13
N GLY A 142 -3.36 2.74 17.58
CA GLY A 142 -3.24 3.07 19.00
C GLY A 142 -2.15 2.26 19.71
N GLN A 143 -2.24 2.21 21.04
CA GLN A 143 -1.36 1.39 21.87
C GLN A 143 -1.93 -0.04 22.01
N VAL A 144 -1.10 -1.04 21.67
CA VAL A 144 -1.45 -2.47 21.55
C VAL A 144 -2.09 -3.04 22.83
N ASN A 145 -1.79 -2.47 23.99
CA ASN A 145 -2.19 -3.03 25.29
C ASN A 145 -3.65 -2.70 25.68
N SER A 146 -4.36 -1.89 24.90
CA SER A 146 -5.63 -1.31 25.32
C SER A 146 -6.86 -1.86 24.60
N ARG A 147 -6.72 -2.51 23.44
CA ARG A 147 -7.84 -2.81 22.51
C ARG A 147 -7.55 -4.00 21.59
N PRO A 148 -8.59 -4.69 21.08
CA PRO A 148 -8.41 -5.69 20.02
C PRO A 148 -7.96 -5.02 18.72
N VAL A 149 -6.66 -5.12 18.43
CA VAL A 149 -6.09 -4.64 17.16
C VAL A 149 -6.32 -5.72 16.10
N LEU A 150 -7.03 -5.37 15.03
CA LEU A 150 -7.21 -6.27 13.88
C LEU A 150 -5.87 -6.61 13.25
N GLU A 151 -5.73 -7.84 12.77
CA GLU A 151 -4.55 -8.28 12.04
C GLU A 151 -4.38 -7.43 10.77
N ARG A 152 -3.17 -6.88 10.56
CA ARG A 152 -2.93 -5.86 9.53
C ARG A 152 -3.26 -6.38 8.13
N ASN A 153 -2.89 -7.62 7.80
CA ASN A 153 -3.11 -8.17 6.47
C ASN A 153 -4.61 -8.37 6.21
N LEU A 154 -5.36 -8.89 7.18
CA LEU A 154 -6.83 -8.98 7.08
C LEU A 154 -7.47 -7.61 6.80
N LEU A 155 -7.02 -6.55 7.48
CA LEU A 155 -7.56 -5.21 7.29
C LEU A 155 -7.24 -4.65 5.90
N ILE A 156 -5.99 -4.78 5.46
CA ILE A 156 -5.55 -4.39 4.11
C ILE A 156 -6.38 -5.14 3.06
N GLN A 157 -6.40 -6.46 3.14
CA GLN A 157 -7.12 -7.32 2.19
C GLN A 157 -8.59 -6.93 2.10
N LYS A 158 -9.26 -6.72 3.25
CA LYS A 158 -10.68 -6.37 3.25
C LYS A 158 -10.94 -4.99 2.63
N LEU A 159 -10.15 -3.98 2.98
CA LEU A 159 -10.32 -2.62 2.46
C LEU A 159 -9.97 -2.53 0.97
N GLU A 160 -8.86 -3.14 0.55
CA GLU A 160 -8.43 -3.14 -0.85
C GLU A 160 -9.37 -3.95 -1.75
N SER A 161 -9.97 -5.04 -1.24
CA SER A 161 -11.02 -5.76 -1.97
C SER A 161 -12.23 -4.88 -2.32
N GLN A 162 -12.49 -3.86 -1.49
CA GLN A 162 -13.57 -2.87 -1.70
C GLN A 162 -13.10 -1.66 -2.51
N GLY A 163 -11.85 -1.66 -2.99
CA GLY A 163 -11.27 -0.63 -3.84
C GLY A 163 -10.61 0.52 -3.09
N PHE A 164 -10.49 0.48 -1.76
CA PHE A 164 -9.77 1.52 -1.01
C PHE A 164 -8.25 1.34 -1.13
N GLN A 165 -7.48 2.42 -1.02
CA GLN A 165 -6.01 2.36 -0.96
C GLN A 165 -5.52 2.52 0.48
N VAL A 166 -4.89 1.50 1.05
CA VAL A 166 -4.24 1.63 2.37
C VAL A 166 -2.83 2.22 2.18
N VAL A 167 -2.58 3.39 2.77
CA VAL A 167 -1.32 4.12 2.57
C VAL A 167 -0.29 3.78 3.64
N GLY A 168 -0.72 3.53 4.88
CA GLY A 168 0.22 3.23 5.94
C GLY A 168 -0.43 3.02 7.29
N PHE A 169 0.41 2.55 8.21
CA PHE A 169 0.06 2.25 9.60
C PHE A 169 0.98 3.03 10.55
N ASP A 170 0.41 3.54 11.63
CA ASP A 170 1.18 3.97 12.79
C ASP A 170 0.48 3.55 14.10
N ASN A 171 1.11 3.87 15.24
CA ASN A 171 0.61 3.53 16.58
C ASN A 171 0.12 4.76 17.35
N LYS A 172 -0.32 5.81 16.66
CA LYS A 172 -0.87 7.00 17.32
C LYS A 172 -2.22 6.66 17.95
N SER A 173 -2.44 7.22 19.13
CA SER A 173 -3.72 7.12 19.83
C SER A 173 -4.50 8.41 19.66
N ASP A 174 -5.81 8.29 19.58
CA ASP A 174 -6.73 9.42 19.58
C ASP A 174 -7.46 9.55 20.93
N LYS A 175 -7.56 10.78 21.42
CA LYS A 175 -8.29 11.12 22.65
C LYS A 175 -9.80 11.01 22.49
N TYR A 176 -10.31 11.07 21.25
CA TYR A 176 -11.74 10.97 20.95
C TYR A 176 -12.23 9.53 20.76
N GLY A 177 -11.34 8.53 20.91
CA GLY A 177 -11.69 7.11 20.77
C GLY A 177 -11.68 6.62 19.33
N PRO A 178 -12.24 5.42 19.06
CA PRO A 178 -12.21 4.81 17.74
C PRO A 178 -13.14 5.53 16.75
N GLY A 179 -12.70 5.71 15.52
CA GLY A 179 -13.50 6.34 14.48
C GLY A 179 -12.80 6.46 13.14
N VAL A 180 -13.58 6.83 12.12
CA VAL A 180 -13.07 7.15 10.79
C VAL A 180 -13.30 8.63 10.55
N ASP A 181 -12.20 9.36 10.45
CA ASP A 181 -12.17 10.78 10.18
C ASP A 181 -12.26 11.07 8.69
N PHE A 182 -13.14 11.98 8.33
CA PHE A 182 -13.20 12.61 7.02
C PHE A 182 -13.06 14.14 7.16
N PHE A 183 -12.56 14.77 6.11
CA PHE A 183 -12.22 16.21 6.12
C PHE A 183 -13.08 17.03 5.15
N ASP A 184 -13.61 16.40 4.09
CA ASP A 184 -14.55 16.98 3.15
C ASP A 184 -15.90 16.26 3.20
N GLU A 185 -17.03 16.98 3.17
CA GLU A 185 -18.37 16.39 3.25
C GLU A 185 -18.65 15.39 2.12
N LYS A 186 -18.03 15.56 0.94
CA LYS A 186 -18.12 14.60 -0.17
C LYS A 186 -17.53 13.23 0.17
N ASP A 187 -16.65 13.17 1.17
CA ASP A 187 -15.95 11.96 1.60
C ASP A 187 -16.70 11.19 2.70
N ARG A 188 -17.75 11.78 3.27
CA ARG A 188 -18.55 11.19 4.34
C ARG A 188 -19.03 9.77 4.00
N LYS A 189 -19.56 9.57 2.79
CA LYS A 189 -20.02 8.23 2.34
C LYS A 189 -18.88 7.21 2.28
N GLY A 190 -17.67 7.65 1.91
CA GLY A 190 -16.48 6.81 1.94
C GLY A 190 -16.13 6.39 3.36
N ALA A 191 -16.14 7.34 4.30
CA ALA A 191 -15.92 7.06 5.72
C ALA A 191 -16.99 6.13 6.32
N GLU A 192 -18.27 6.34 6.01
CA GLU A 192 -19.38 5.45 6.40
C GLU A 192 -19.15 4.03 5.91
N LYS A 193 -18.69 3.87 4.66
CA LYS A 193 -18.39 2.54 4.12
C LYS A 193 -17.20 1.87 4.81
N VAL A 194 -16.13 2.62 5.11
CA VAL A 194 -14.99 2.10 5.88
C VAL A 194 -15.43 1.65 7.26
N VAL A 195 -16.26 2.44 7.95
CA VAL A 195 -16.83 2.08 9.26
C VAL A 195 -17.63 0.79 9.17
N GLU A 196 -18.52 0.66 8.18
CA GLU A 196 -19.31 -0.55 7.95
C GLU A 196 -18.38 -1.77 7.81
N ILE A 197 -17.37 -1.69 6.96
CA ILE A 197 -16.42 -2.78 6.71
C ILE A 197 -15.68 -3.17 7.99
N ILE A 198 -15.07 -2.21 8.68
CA ILE A 198 -14.22 -2.50 9.85
C ILE A 198 -15.06 -3.04 11.01
N ASN A 199 -16.26 -2.50 11.23
CA ASN A 199 -17.13 -2.94 12.31
C ASN A 199 -17.59 -4.40 12.14
N THR A 200 -17.60 -4.95 10.91
CA THR A 200 -17.85 -6.39 10.68
C THR A 200 -16.67 -7.29 11.04
N LEU A 201 -15.45 -6.74 11.07
CA LEU A 201 -14.24 -7.48 11.43
C LEU A 201 -13.97 -7.45 12.94
N LEU A 202 -14.45 -6.42 13.63
CA LEU A 202 -14.25 -6.25 15.06
C LEU A 202 -15.02 -7.29 15.88
N PRO A 203 -14.43 -7.80 16.99
CA PRO A 203 -15.13 -8.63 17.96
C PRO A 203 -16.44 -7.98 18.43
N PRO A 204 -17.47 -8.76 18.80
CA PRO A 204 -18.75 -8.23 19.29
C PRO A 204 -18.62 -7.25 20.46
N GLU A 205 -17.67 -7.51 21.36
CA GLU A 205 -17.39 -6.72 22.57
C GLU A 205 -16.52 -5.48 22.32
N ALA A 206 -15.93 -5.35 21.14
CA ALA A 206 -15.09 -4.21 20.80
C ALA A 206 -15.92 -2.94 20.58
N THR A 207 -15.39 -1.80 21.02
CA THR A 207 -15.99 -0.50 20.70
C THR A 207 -16.01 -0.29 19.20
N LYS A 208 -17.20 -0.06 18.63
CA LYS A 208 -17.38 0.15 17.20
C LYS A 208 -16.84 1.51 16.76
N LEU A 209 -16.27 1.56 15.57
CA LEU A 209 -15.87 2.81 14.93
C LEU A 209 -17.13 3.59 14.55
N ILE A 210 -17.03 4.92 14.66
CA ILE A 210 -18.02 5.87 14.18
C ILE A 210 -17.41 6.81 13.15
N VAL A 211 -18.24 7.41 12.32
CA VAL A 211 -17.80 8.41 11.34
C VAL A 211 -17.67 9.78 12.03
N ARG A 212 -16.58 10.50 11.78
CA ARG A 212 -16.29 11.77 12.44
C ARG A 212 -15.80 12.81 11.43
N ARG A 213 -16.33 14.02 11.53
CA ARG A 213 -15.86 15.15 10.73
C ARG A 213 -14.73 15.86 11.45
N GLN A 214 -13.59 16.03 10.80
CA GLN A 214 -12.48 16.83 11.29
C GLN A 214 -12.44 18.17 10.56
N ASN A 215 -12.44 19.26 11.31
CA ASN A 215 -12.36 20.62 10.76
C ASN A 215 -10.89 21.05 10.56
N VAL A 216 -10.13 20.22 9.87
CA VAL A 216 -8.72 20.48 9.51
C VAL A 216 -8.60 20.43 8.01
N MET A 217 -7.86 21.37 7.42
CA MET A 217 -7.65 21.39 5.97
C MET A 217 -6.81 20.19 5.55
N GLN A 218 -7.42 19.29 4.77
CA GLN A 218 -6.75 18.13 4.20
C GLN A 218 -7.23 17.92 2.77
N ARG A 219 -6.43 17.23 1.96
CA ARG A 219 -6.83 16.89 0.58
C ARG A 219 -8.07 15.99 0.59
N GLU A 220 -8.98 16.23 -0.36
CA GLU A 220 -10.09 15.33 -0.65
C GLU A 220 -9.60 13.88 -0.84
N GLY A 221 -10.42 12.91 -0.44
CA GLY A 221 -10.11 11.49 -0.55
C GLY A 221 -9.13 10.97 0.51
N VAL A 222 -8.81 11.72 1.56
CA VAL A 222 -8.00 11.23 2.69
C VAL A 222 -8.90 10.85 3.85
N LEU A 223 -8.76 9.64 4.37
CA LEU A 223 -9.49 9.17 5.55
C LEU A 223 -8.51 8.69 6.62
N GLY A 224 -8.73 9.10 7.87
CA GLY A 224 -7.97 8.64 9.03
C GLY A 224 -8.76 7.61 9.81
N ILE A 225 -8.20 6.43 10.05
CA ILE A 225 -8.86 5.35 10.79
C ILE A 225 -8.18 5.23 12.15
N TRP A 226 -8.96 5.32 13.22
CA TRP A 226 -8.49 5.29 14.59
C TRP A 226 -9.12 4.11 15.30
N PHE A 227 -8.28 3.23 15.86
CA PHE A 227 -8.68 2.12 16.71
C PHE A 227 -8.63 2.48 18.19
#